data_AF-A0A8T0H6M0-F1
#
_entry.id   AF-A0A8T0H6M0-F1
#
_cell.length_a   1.000
_cell.length_b   1.000
_cell.length_c   1.000
_cell.angle_alpha   90.00
_cell.angle_beta   90.00
_cell.angle_gamma   90.00
#
_symmetry.space_group_name_H-M   'P 1'
#
loop_
_entity.id
_entity.type
_entity.pdbx_description
1 polymer ?
#
loop_
_entity_poly.entity_id
_entity_poly.type
_entity_poly.pdbx_seq_one_letter_code
_entity_poly.pdbx_strand_id
1 'polypeptide(L)'
;MAVKCKNRFDVFVQRGMQVDTDYSVSKNYVPTYAKQTSMSITLFSSGDDAPRYTEGENVCKEEITFVVRWPDQDLDRERQVRMTMYFGRSTVELKAHGVNFGENKVHEMLCMRLNGDFE
;
A
#
# COMPACT_ATOMS: atom_id res chain seq x y z
N MET A 1 15.74 -19.02 7.31
CA MET A 1 15.15 -17.69 6.98
C MET A 1 14.37 -17.83 5.68
N ALA A 2 13.08 -17.53 5.65
CA ALA A 2 12.33 -17.53 4.40
C ALA A 2 12.71 -16.29 3.57
N VAL A 3 13.20 -16.50 2.35
CA VAL A 3 13.44 -15.41 1.38
C VAL A 3 12.09 -14.98 0.85
N LYS A 4 11.62 -13.80 1.24
CA LYS A 4 10.41 -13.18 0.67
C LYS A 4 10.81 -12.33 -0.55
N CYS A 5 10.07 -12.48 -1.64
CA CYS A 5 10.18 -11.61 -2.82
C CYS A 5 9.81 -10.18 -2.42
N LYS A 6 10.70 -9.22 -2.71
CA LYS A 6 10.53 -7.79 -2.34
C LYS A 6 9.73 -7.00 -3.36
N ASN A 7 9.63 -7.52 -4.57
CA ASN A 7 9.12 -6.90 -5.77
C ASN A 7 7.84 -7.60 -6.26
N ARG A 8 7.05 -8.21 -5.36
CA ARG A 8 5.76 -8.81 -5.71
C ARG A 8 4.72 -7.70 -5.83
N PHE A 9 4.02 -7.65 -6.98
CA PHE A 9 2.90 -6.72 -7.15
C PHE A 9 1.69 -7.20 -6.34
N ASP A 10 1.11 -6.32 -5.54
CA ASP A 10 -0.08 -6.61 -4.73
C ASP A 10 -1.26 -5.72 -5.15
N VAL A 11 -2.24 -6.33 -5.82
CA VAL A 11 -3.29 -5.62 -6.58
C VAL A 11 -4.42 -5.15 -5.68
N PHE A 12 -4.63 -3.85 -5.54
CA PHE A 12 -5.80 -3.29 -4.83
C PHE A 12 -7.04 -3.22 -5.72
N VAL A 13 -6.87 -2.84 -6.98
CA VAL A 13 -7.92 -2.77 -8.01
C VAL A 13 -7.35 -3.14 -9.37
N GLN A 14 -8.21 -3.59 -10.27
CA GLN A 14 -7.85 -3.93 -11.65
C GLN A 14 -8.36 -2.86 -12.61
N ARG A 15 -7.62 -2.64 -13.71
CA ARG A 15 -8.10 -1.79 -14.82
C ARG A 15 -9.43 -2.35 -15.34
N GLY A 16 -10.37 -1.46 -15.66
CA GLY A 16 -11.70 -1.83 -16.13
C GLY A 16 -12.67 -2.31 -15.04
N MET A 17 -12.21 -2.46 -13.79
CA MET A 17 -13.10 -2.73 -12.66
C MET A 17 -14.01 -1.52 -12.41
N GLN A 18 -15.32 -1.71 -12.48
CA GLN A 18 -16.28 -0.71 -12.02
C GLN A 18 -16.25 -0.64 -10.50
N VAL A 19 -16.09 0.56 -9.96
CA VAL A 19 -16.08 0.83 -8.52
C VAL A 19 -17.15 1.85 -8.19
N ASP A 20 -17.85 1.64 -7.08
CA ASP A 20 -18.84 2.58 -6.59
C ASP A 20 -18.20 3.90 -6.14
N THR A 21 -19.02 4.94 -6.01
CA THR A 21 -18.58 6.19 -5.37
C THR A 21 -18.17 5.88 -3.92
N ASP A 22 -16.98 6.34 -3.53
CA ASP A 22 -16.36 6.09 -2.22
C ASP A 22 -15.94 4.63 -1.96
N TYR A 23 -15.75 3.85 -3.02
CA TYR A 23 -15.22 2.49 -2.92
C TYR A 23 -13.86 2.49 -2.21
N SER A 24 -13.64 1.50 -1.33
CA SER A 24 -12.36 1.34 -0.66
C SER A 24 -11.96 -0.11 -0.49
N VAL A 25 -10.65 -0.36 -0.51
CA VAL A 25 -10.07 -1.68 -0.34
C VAL A 25 -9.05 -1.63 0.78
N SER A 26 -9.20 -2.52 1.75
CA SER A 26 -8.25 -2.68 2.85
C SER A 26 -7.41 -3.93 2.71
N LYS A 27 -6.12 -3.83 3.01
CA LYS A 27 -5.20 -4.97 3.16
C LYS A 27 -4.34 -4.81 4.40
N ASN A 28 -3.98 -5.93 5.00
CA ASN A 28 -3.12 -5.99 6.16
C ASN A 28 -1.73 -6.45 5.78
N TYR A 29 -0.72 -5.73 6.26
CA TYR A 29 0.68 -6.04 6.06
C TYR A 29 1.37 -6.20 7.39
N VAL A 30 2.38 -7.06 7.43
CA VAL A 30 3.20 -7.33 8.60
C VAL A 30 4.66 -7.11 8.25
N PRO A 31 5.52 -6.78 9.23
CA PRO A 31 6.94 -6.66 8.98
C PRO A 31 7.55 -7.93 8.40
N THR A 32 8.56 -7.74 7.56
CA THR A 32 9.29 -8.86 6.93
C THR A 32 10.23 -9.52 7.93
N TYR A 33 10.83 -8.72 8.82
CA TYR A 33 11.84 -9.17 9.78
C TYR A 33 11.45 -8.79 11.21
N ALA A 34 12.03 -9.52 12.15
CA ALA A 34 11.95 -9.19 13.57
C ALA A 34 12.55 -7.80 13.82
N LYS A 35 11.97 -7.03 14.75
CA LYS A 35 12.39 -5.72 15.24
C LYS A 35 12.45 -4.62 14.17
N GLN A 36 11.84 -4.86 13.01
CA GLN A 36 11.68 -3.85 11.98
C GLN A 36 10.86 -2.68 12.55
N THR A 37 11.38 -1.46 12.41
CA THR A 37 10.83 -0.20 12.95
C THR A 37 10.16 0.67 11.90
N SER A 38 10.19 0.24 10.64
CA SER A 38 9.57 0.97 9.54
C SER A 38 9.16 0.08 8.38
N MET A 39 8.20 0.53 7.59
CA MET A 39 7.79 -0.08 6.33
C MET A 39 7.68 0.97 5.25
N SER A 40 8.34 0.71 4.12
CA SER A 40 8.18 1.51 2.91
C SER A 40 7.00 0.97 2.12
N ILE A 41 6.12 1.85 1.70
CA ILE A 41 4.97 1.56 0.87
C ILE A 41 5.11 2.41 -0.39
N THR A 42 5.11 1.73 -1.53
CA THR A 42 5.21 2.36 -2.85
C THR A 42 3.98 1.97 -3.64
N LEU A 43 3.33 2.95 -4.24
CA LEU A 43 2.24 2.69 -5.15
C LEU A 43 2.78 2.41 -6.55
N PHE A 44 2.17 1.46 -7.23
CA PHE A 44 2.47 1.11 -8.60
C PHE A 44 1.17 1.03 -9.39
N SER A 45 1.22 1.40 -10.65
CA SER A 45 0.23 1.06 -11.66
C SER A 45 0.87 0.14 -12.70
N SER A 46 0.04 -0.58 -13.45
CA SER A 46 0.54 -1.41 -14.54
C SER A 46 -0.46 -1.43 -15.69
N GLY A 47 0.08 -1.49 -16.91
CA GLY A 47 -0.69 -1.75 -18.12
C GLY A 47 -1.02 -3.23 -18.32
N ASP A 48 -0.41 -4.14 -17.55
CA ASP A 48 -0.69 -5.58 -17.61
C ASP A 48 -1.99 -5.92 -16.86
N ASP A 49 -2.76 -6.89 -17.36
CA ASP A 49 -3.99 -7.34 -16.69
C ASP A 49 -3.72 -8.05 -15.35
N ALA A 50 -2.54 -8.67 -15.21
CA ALA A 50 -2.14 -9.44 -14.04
C ALA A 50 -0.64 -9.30 -13.75
N PRO A 51 -0.15 -8.11 -13.37
CA PRO A 51 1.26 -7.87 -13.14
C PRO A 51 1.79 -8.80 -12.03
N ARG A 52 2.88 -9.51 -12.32
CA ARG A 52 3.48 -10.43 -11.35
C ARG A 52 4.44 -9.70 -10.42
N TYR A 53 5.20 -8.75 -10.93
CA TYR A 53 6.25 -8.07 -10.20
C TYR A 53 6.08 -6.56 -10.32
N THR A 54 6.68 -5.82 -9.38
CA THR A 54 6.73 -4.35 -9.39
C THR A 54 7.81 -3.79 -10.32
N GLU A 55 8.30 -4.63 -11.23
CA GLU A 55 9.37 -4.36 -12.19
C GLU A 55 8.92 -4.97 -13.53
N GLY A 56 9.10 -4.22 -14.61
CA GLY A 56 8.67 -4.64 -15.94
C GLY A 56 8.42 -3.43 -16.84
N GLU A 57 8.37 -3.66 -18.14
CA GLU A 57 8.16 -2.61 -19.15
C GLU A 57 6.82 -1.89 -18.95
N ASN A 58 5.78 -2.63 -18.55
CA ASN A 58 4.43 -2.11 -18.34
C ASN A 58 4.13 -1.77 -16.87
N VAL A 59 5.14 -1.67 -16.00
CA VAL A 59 4.95 -1.31 -14.60
C VAL A 59 5.44 0.11 -14.36
N CYS A 60 4.51 0.98 -13.97
CA CYS A 60 4.81 2.35 -13.59
C CYS A 60 4.87 2.43 -12.08
N LYS A 61 6.03 2.84 -11.56
CA LYS A 61 6.15 3.26 -10.17
C LYS A 61 5.52 4.65 -10.07
N GLU A 62 4.44 4.76 -9.32
CA GLU A 62 3.87 6.07 -9.01
C GLU A 62 4.89 6.87 -8.20
N GLU A 63 4.94 8.20 -8.38
CA GLU A 63 5.94 9.09 -7.80
C GLU A 63 5.94 9.14 -6.25
N ILE A 64 5.13 8.30 -5.60
CA ILE A 64 4.90 8.34 -4.16
C ILE A 64 5.36 7.04 -3.51
N THR A 65 6.37 7.18 -2.67
CA THR A 65 6.78 6.18 -1.68
C THR A 65 6.70 6.84 -0.31
N PHE A 66 5.98 6.23 0.62
CA PHE A 66 5.90 6.71 2.00
C PHE A 66 6.43 5.65 2.97
N VAL A 67 6.94 6.11 4.11
CA VAL A 67 7.61 5.27 5.09
C VAL A 67 6.89 5.38 6.42
N VAL A 68 6.08 4.37 6.70
CA VAL A 68 5.42 4.20 7.98
C VAL A 68 6.49 3.84 9.01
N ARG A 69 6.67 4.67 10.05
CA ARG A 69 7.64 4.43 11.12
C ARG A 69 6.94 4.20 12.45
N TRP A 70 7.56 3.42 13.32
CA TRP A 70 7.12 3.24 14.69
C TRP A 70 8.31 3.11 15.65
N PRO A 71 8.22 3.73 16.84
CA PRO A 71 9.35 3.81 17.77
C PRO A 71 9.55 2.53 18.59
N ASP A 72 8.50 1.72 18.72
CA ASP A 72 8.46 0.58 19.63
C ASP A 72 9.11 -0.67 19.00
N GLN A 73 9.52 -1.68 19.78
CA GLN A 73 9.98 -3.00 19.30
C GLN A 73 9.18 -4.18 19.87
N ASP A 74 8.22 -3.94 20.77
CA ASP A 74 7.63 -4.97 21.63
C ASP A 74 6.78 -6.01 20.89
N LEU A 75 6.20 -5.64 19.74
CA LEU A 75 5.29 -6.50 18.95
C LEU A 75 5.97 -7.25 17.81
N ASP A 76 7.28 -7.08 17.61
CA ASP A 76 8.08 -7.79 16.62
C ASP A 76 7.38 -8.01 15.24
N ARG A 77 7.11 -9.27 14.86
CA ARG A 77 6.38 -9.66 13.65
C ARG A 77 4.86 -9.70 13.80
N GLU A 78 4.34 -9.58 15.01
CA GLU A 78 2.90 -9.53 15.27
C GLU A 78 2.31 -8.18 14.87
N ARG A 79 3.15 -7.17 14.60
CA ARG A 79 2.73 -5.87 14.08
C ARG A 79 1.94 -6.00 12.80
N GLN A 80 0.82 -5.29 12.77
CA GLN A 80 -0.02 -5.25 11.60
C GLN A 80 -0.33 -3.80 11.22
N VAL A 81 0.05 -3.44 9.99
CA VAL A 81 -0.29 -2.18 9.35
C VAL A 81 -1.43 -2.47 8.39
N ARG A 82 -2.57 -1.83 8.58
CA ARG A 82 -3.68 -1.91 7.64
C ARG A 82 -3.62 -0.70 6.71
N MET A 83 -3.51 -1.00 5.42
CA MET A 83 -3.59 -0.02 4.36
C MET A 83 -5.00 -0.03 3.81
N THR A 84 -5.61 1.14 3.68
CA THR A 84 -6.90 1.33 3.03
C THR A 84 -6.72 2.30 1.87
N MET A 85 -7.01 1.83 0.67
CA MET A 85 -7.07 2.66 -0.52
C MET A 85 -8.52 3.04 -0.79
N TYR A 86 -8.80 4.33 -0.93
CA TYR A 86 -10.11 4.90 -1.24
C TYR A 86 -10.10 5.45 -2.66
N PHE A 87 -11.15 5.18 -3.41
CA PHE A 87 -11.37 5.63 -4.77
C PHE A 87 -12.56 6.58 -4.76
N GLY A 88 -12.30 7.86 -4.97
CA GLY A 88 -13.31 8.90 -4.89
C GLY A 88 -13.09 9.98 -5.93
N ARG A 89 -14.09 10.22 -6.79
CA ARG A 89 -14.03 11.26 -7.84
C ARG A 89 -12.76 11.13 -8.70
N SER A 90 -11.92 12.15 -8.75
CA SER A 90 -10.63 12.18 -9.48
C SER A 90 -9.41 11.89 -8.58
N THR A 91 -9.63 11.33 -7.40
CA THR A 91 -8.60 11.11 -6.37
C THR A 91 -8.56 9.66 -5.90
N VAL A 92 -7.34 9.21 -5.63
CA VAL A 92 -7.09 8.01 -4.84
C VAL A 92 -6.52 8.47 -3.49
N GLU A 93 -7.06 7.95 -2.39
CA GLU A 93 -6.49 8.19 -1.07
C GLU A 93 -5.91 6.90 -0.53
N LEU A 94 -4.73 6.95 0.08
CA LEU A 94 -4.12 5.82 0.74
C LEU A 94 -3.90 6.16 2.22
N LYS A 95 -4.53 5.38 3.10
CA LYS A 95 -4.43 5.53 4.55
C LYS A 95 -3.72 4.31 5.13
N ALA A 96 -2.67 4.53 5.89
CA ALA A 96 -2.01 3.49 6.67
C ALA A 96 -2.29 3.70 8.15
N HIS A 97 -2.78 2.66 8.81
CA HIS A 97 -3.02 2.65 10.25
C HIS A 97 -2.40 1.43 10.92
N GLY A 98 -1.81 1.63 12.10
CA GLY A 98 -1.39 0.54 12.96
C GLY A 98 -2.60 -0.13 13.61
N VAL A 99 -2.75 -1.45 13.47
CA VAL A 99 -3.90 -2.21 14.01
C VAL A 99 -3.72 -2.54 15.49
N ASN A 100 -2.52 -3.00 15.86
CA ASN A 100 -2.18 -3.42 17.21
C ASN A 100 -1.08 -2.56 17.85
N PHE A 101 -0.83 -1.39 17.27
CA PHE A 101 0.13 -0.43 17.79
C PHE A 101 -0.55 0.15 19.03
N GLY A 102 0.08 0.03 20.22
CA GLY A 102 -0.47 0.59 21.45
C GLY A 102 -0.98 2.02 21.24
N GLU A 103 -2.12 2.35 21.86
CA GLU A 103 -2.99 3.50 21.55
C GLU A 103 -2.21 4.72 21.02
N ASN A 104 -2.56 5.16 19.80
CA ASN A 104 -2.18 6.43 19.16
C ASN A 104 -0.88 6.53 18.34
N LYS A 105 -0.24 5.44 17.89
CA LYS A 105 1.13 5.57 17.33
C LYS A 105 1.31 5.73 15.81
N VAL A 106 0.33 5.41 14.94
CA VAL A 106 0.55 5.54 13.48
C VAL A 106 -0.73 5.88 12.72
N HIS A 107 -0.79 7.11 12.22
CA HIS A 107 -1.73 7.54 11.19
C HIS A 107 -0.97 8.31 10.11
N GLU A 108 -0.75 7.67 8.96
CA GLU A 108 -0.26 8.35 7.77
C GLU A 108 -1.37 8.33 6.72
N MET A 109 -1.69 9.50 6.18
CA MET A 109 -2.70 9.70 5.14
C MET A 109 -2.06 10.40 3.96
N LEU A 110 -2.26 9.83 2.79
CA LEU A 110 -1.84 10.39 1.52
C LEU A 110 -3.07 10.53 0.63
N CYS A 111 -3.27 11.71 0.06
CA CYS A 111 -4.27 11.96 -0.96
C CYS A 111 -3.53 12.26 -2.27
N MET A 112 -3.82 11.50 -3.33
CA MET A 112 -3.28 11.72 -4.66
C MET A 112 -4.41 12.04 -5.64
N ARG A 113 -4.21 13.08 -6.44
CA ARG A 113 -5.04 13.35 -7.61
C ARG A 113 -4.47 12.56 -8.78
N LEU A 114 -5.30 11.73 -9.38
CA LEU A 114 -4.96 11.13 -10.67
C LEU A 114 -5.15 12.23 -11.72
N ASN A 115 -4.05 12.84 -12.18
CA ASN A 115 -4.07 13.84 -13.24
C ASN A 115 -4.00 13.13 -14.61
N GLY A 116 -5.16 12.72 -15.18
CA GLY A 116 -5.33 12.21 -16.56
C GLY A 116 -4.57 10.91 -16.88
N ASP A 117 -4.92 10.03 -17.81
CA ASP A 117 -6.03 9.90 -18.75
C ASP A 117 -6.44 8.42 -18.68
N PHE A 118 -7.66 8.14 -18.22
CA PHE A 118 -8.26 6.81 -18.39
C PHE A 118 -8.89 6.78 -19.79
N GLU A 119 -8.06 6.76 -20.83
CA GLU A 119 -8.48 6.30 -22.17
C GLU A 119 -8.38 4.78 -22.28
#